data_AF-A0A2V7B5B3-F1
#
_entry.id   AF-A0A2V7B5B3-F1
#
_cell.length_a   1.000
_cell.length_b   1.000
_cell.length_c   1.000
_cell.angle_alpha   90.00
_cell.angle_beta   90.00
_cell.angle_gamma   90.00
#
_symmetry.space_group_name_H-M   'P 1'
#
loop_
_entity.id
_entity.type
_entity.pdbx_description
1 polymer ?
#
loop_
_entity_poly.entity_id
_entity_poly.type
_entity_poly.pdbx_seq_one_letter_code
_entity_poly.pdbx_strand_id
1 'polypeptide(L)'
;MSTEQVGRGRREFMTTVGRGGLAASLMGGGVLGAWGAMNTALGQPLPGPLRIHGNPVATRDKDMKPFKQQYDVDLQIQLSVTHTETVTRIYSGATKQFDLFTLQHPFIKKLARDRMILPIDESKIPNIDNLYDHVRRPEWAMHEGRLYALNYLWGYESDLGEVKKFLIAKKKNIRTMWTTYAEAVNLLRSEEVHALWGWLPMATSLRKEGLRMSYAFPKEKPIMWFTNYIVSKDSQVLPTVWTFLNYNLSDSFTMSMTNDFDYRMGSSRQLKLLPPERIKQIGLDNIPELVKNSYTYLLPDRLDKYVEAWAEVKAAA
;
A
#
# COMPACT_ATOMS: atom_id res chain seq x y z
N MET A 1 56.62 34.70 32.32
CA MET A 1 57.91 33.98 32.38
C MET A 1 57.61 32.55 31.99
N SER A 2 57.83 32.22 30.72
CA SER A 2 58.97 31.41 30.24
C SER A 2 58.72 29.91 30.52
N THR A 3 58.46 29.10 29.49
CA THR A 3 59.42 28.24 28.74
C THR A 3 59.07 26.78 29.05
N GLU A 4 58.50 26.06 28.09
CA GLU A 4 59.20 25.09 27.22
C GLU A 4 59.51 23.77 27.95
N GLN A 5 58.85 22.66 27.55
CA GLN A 5 59.42 21.55 26.75
C GLN A 5 60.19 20.56 27.66
N VAL A 6 60.05 19.23 27.64
CA VAL A 6 60.04 18.16 26.62
C VAL A 6 59.63 16.91 27.44
N GLY A 7 58.69 16.03 27.08
CA GLY A 7 58.69 15.08 25.98
C GLY A 7 58.92 13.63 26.47
N ARG A 8 58.16 12.70 25.87
CA ARG A 8 58.21 11.21 25.97
C ARG A 8 57.53 10.60 27.21
N GLY A 9 56.65 9.61 27.10
CA GLY A 9 56.16 8.86 25.94
C GLY A 9 55.23 7.72 26.36
N ARG A 10 54.15 7.52 25.59
CA ARG A 10 53.44 6.26 25.23
C ARG A 10 53.23 5.09 26.23
N ARG A 11 53.56 5.15 27.52
CA ARG A 11 53.31 4.05 28.47
C ARG A 11 52.58 4.40 29.77
N GLU A 12 52.28 5.67 30.03
CA GLU A 12 51.53 6.10 31.23
C GLU A 12 50.08 6.50 30.99
N PHE A 13 49.55 6.35 29.77
CA PHE A 13 48.11 6.44 29.53
C PHE A 13 47.42 5.08 29.65
N MET A 14 47.80 4.30 30.67
CA MET A 14 47.23 3.01 31.03
C MET A 14 46.59 3.00 32.42
N THR A 15 46.49 4.14 33.11
CA THR A 15 46.00 4.16 34.50
C THR A 15 45.00 5.25 34.84
N THR A 16 44.69 6.19 33.94
CA THR A 16 43.73 7.25 34.27
C THR A 16 42.90 7.72 33.07
N VAL A 17 42.27 6.79 32.36
CA VAL A 17 41.02 7.10 31.65
C VAL A 17 39.88 6.63 32.53
N GLY A 18 39.50 7.52 33.45
CA GLY A 18 38.15 7.50 33.97
C GLY A 18 37.17 7.66 32.82
N ARG A 19 36.15 6.80 32.85
CA ARG A 19 34.74 7.23 32.81
C ARG A 19 34.39 8.16 31.63
N GLY A 20 34.20 7.54 30.46
CA GLY A 20 33.42 8.13 29.37
C GLY A 20 33.78 7.59 27.97
N GLY A 21 33.00 6.62 27.48
CA GLY A 21 32.84 6.40 26.04
C GLY A 21 33.20 5.02 25.48
N LEU A 22 32.24 4.09 25.52
CA LEU A 22 31.72 3.46 24.30
C LEU A 22 30.36 2.82 24.62
N ALA A 23 29.35 3.33 23.93
CA ALA A 23 27.95 3.04 24.11
C ALA A 23 27.63 1.58 23.79
N ALA A 24 27.42 0.78 24.84
CA ALA A 24 26.62 -0.43 24.75
C ALA A 24 25.25 -0.11 25.34
N SER A 25 24.40 0.55 24.57
CA SER A 25 22.96 0.63 24.85
C SER A 25 22.36 -0.78 24.69
N LEU A 26 22.59 -1.60 25.70
CA LEU A 26 21.91 -2.88 25.93
C LEU A 26 20.47 -2.57 26.37
N MET A 27 19.63 -2.13 25.44
CA MET A 27 18.19 -2.08 25.65
C MET A 27 17.54 -3.35 25.08
N GLY A 28 16.88 -4.12 25.96
CA GLY A 28 15.91 -5.15 25.58
C GLY A 28 16.30 -6.59 25.87
N GLY A 29 16.91 -6.89 27.02
CA GLY A 29 17.26 -8.27 27.42
C GLY A 29 16.23 -8.93 28.33
N GLY A 30 15.09 -9.39 27.79
CA GLY A 30 14.32 -10.48 28.42
C GLY A 30 15.13 -11.78 28.39
N VAL A 31 14.79 -12.74 29.25
CA VAL A 31 15.53 -13.97 29.66
C VAL A 31 16.20 -14.79 28.52
N LEU A 32 15.91 -14.55 27.25
CA LEU A 32 16.56 -15.17 26.09
C LEU A 32 17.62 -14.36 25.37
N GLY A 33 17.64 -13.04 25.58
CA GLY A 33 18.87 -12.27 25.45
C GLY A 33 19.94 -12.81 26.41
N ALA A 34 19.53 -13.31 27.58
CA ALA A 34 20.46 -13.91 28.55
C ALA A 34 20.96 -15.31 28.14
N TRP A 35 20.19 -16.18 27.46
CA TRP A 35 20.69 -17.51 27.04
C TRP A 35 21.63 -17.44 25.82
N GLY A 36 21.27 -16.61 24.84
CA GLY A 36 22.14 -16.29 23.70
C GLY A 36 23.41 -15.58 24.17
N ALA A 37 23.27 -14.51 24.97
CA ALA A 37 24.41 -13.80 25.54
C ALA A 37 25.18 -14.63 26.56
N MET A 38 24.58 -15.57 27.30
CA MET A 38 25.32 -16.49 28.18
C MET A 38 26.15 -17.47 27.36
N ASN A 39 25.66 -18.05 26.27
CA ASN A 39 26.49 -18.93 25.44
C ASN A 39 27.61 -18.15 24.73
N THR A 40 27.35 -16.92 24.29
CA THR A 40 28.41 -16.04 23.74
C THR A 40 29.38 -15.56 24.82
N ALA A 41 28.92 -15.29 26.06
CA ALA A 41 29.76 -14.90 27.20
C ALA A 41 30.49 -16.08 27.87
N LEU A 42 30.01 -17.31 27.69
CA LEU A 42 30.65 -18.57 28.08
C LEU A 42 31.57 -19.12 26.96
N GLY A 43 31.67 -18.42 25.83
CA GLY A 43 32.56 -18.79 24.71
C GLY A 43 32.16 -20.06 23.97
N GLN A 44 30.90 -20.51 24.04
CA GLN A 44 30.43 -21.67 23.29
C GLN A 44 29.79 -21.24 21.96
N PRO A 45 30.31 -21.70 20.81
CA PRO A 45 29.75 -21.35 19.51
C PRO A 45 28.33 -21.91 19.35
N LEU A 46 27.46 -21.17 18.67
CA LEU A 46 26.14 -21.67 18.30
C LEU A 46 26.29 -22.81 17.27
N PRO A 47 25.42 -23.83 17.32
CA PRO A 47 25.47 -24.93 16.36
C PRO A 47 25.14 -24.43 14.95
N GLY A 48 25.86 -24.96 13.95
CA GLY A 48 25.67 -24.65 12.54
C GLY A 48 26.12 -25.81 11.64
N PRO A 49 25.93 -25.69 10.31
CA PRO A 49 25.41 -24.53 9.59
C PRO A 49 23.88 -24.38 9.71
N LEU A 50 23.36 -23.14 9.70
CA LEU A 50 21.93 -22.87 9.56
C LEU A 50 21.54 -22.85 8.07
N ARG A 51 20.63 -23.73 7.67
CA ARG A 51 20.21 -23.92 6.28
C ARG A 51 18.87 -23.22 6.02
N ILE A 52 18.86 -22.25 5.12
CA ILE A 52 17.71 -21.38 4.87
C ILE A 52 17.25 -21.53 3.41
N HIS A 53 15.96 -21.86 3.23
CA HIS A 53 15.28 -21.70 1.95
C HIS A 53 14.58 -20.33 1.90
N GLY A 54 15.28 -19.34 1.35
CA GLY A 54 15.05 -17.92 1.64
C GLY A 54 14.50 -17.07 0.50
N ASN A 55 13.91 -15.93 0.86
CA ASN A 55 13.43 -14.92 -0.07
C ASN A 55 14.63 -14.08 -0.56
N PRO A 56 14.83 -13.91 -1.89
CA PRO A 56 15.99 -13.22 -2.46
C PRO A 56 16.16 -11.77 -1.98
N VAL A 57 15.09 -11.10 -1.58
CA VAL A 57 15.11 -9.72 -1.10
C VAL A 57 15.60 -9.63 0.35
N ALA A 58 15.22 -10.60 1.19
CA ALA A 58 15.41 -10.54 2.64
C ALA A 58 16.60 -11.37 3.15
N THR A 59 17.13 -12.29 2.35
CA THR A 59 18.25 -13.16 2.73
C THR A 59 19.51 -12.86 1.92
N ARG A 60 19.77 -11.57 1.64
CA ARG A 60 20.96 -11.14 0.88
C ARG A 60 22.21 -11.32 1.76
N ASP A 61 23.29 -11.82 1.18
CA ASP A 61 24.52 -12.11 1.93
C ASP A 61 25.06 -10.89 2.69
N LYS A 62 25.01 -9.71 2.06
CA LYS A 62 25.44 -8.44 2.69
C LYS A 62 24.70 -8.12 4.00
N ASP A 63 23.42 -8.49 4.11
CA ASP A 63 22.59 -8.18 5.28
C ASP A 63 22.75 -9.25 6.37
N MET A 64 23.13 -10.48 5.97
CA MET A 64 23.34 -11.60 6.88
C MET A 64 24.78 -11.67 7.42
N LYS A 65 25.73 -10.98 6.78
CA LYS A 65 27.13 -10.90 7.20
C LYS A 65 27.34 -10.50 8.66
N PRO A 66 26.64 -9.49 9.22
CA PRO A 66 26.78 -9.16 10.64
C PRO A 66 26.44 -10.32 11.57
N PHE A 67 25.39 -11.10 11.25
CA PHE A 67 25.01 -12.28 12.03
C PHE A 67 26.09 -13.36 11.99
N LYS A 68 26.59 -13.70 10.78
CA LYS A 68 27.68 -14.68 10.61
C LYS A 68 28.90 -14.33 11.46
N GLN A 69 29.30 -13.06 11.43
CA GLN A 69 30.49 -12.57 12.14
C GLN A 69 30.30 -12.48 13.65
N GLN A 70 29.14 -11.99 14.10
CA GLN A 70 28.87 -11.79 15.52
C GLN A 70 28.73 -13.11 16.28
N TYR A 71 28.13 -14.12 15.64
CA TYR A 71 27.78 -15.37 16.30
C TYR A 71 28.62 -16.58 15.87
N ASP A 72 29.54 -16.40 14.93
CA ASP A 72 30.38 -17.45 14.35
C ASP A 72 29.55 -18.64 13.81
N VAL A 73 28.47 -18.32 13.08
CA VAL A 73 27.54 -19.29 12.49
C VAL A 73 27.60 -19.23 10.97
N ASP A 74 27.84 -20.36 10.32
CA ASP A 74 27.70 -20.49 8.88
C ASP A 74 26.21 -20.49 8.45
N LEU A 75 25.90 -19.76 7.38
CA LEU A 75 24.55 -19.71 6.80
C LEU A 75 24.59 -20.23 5.37
N GLN A 76 23.84 -21.32 5.14
CA GLN A 76 23.68 -21.93 3.82
C GLN A 76 22.31 -21.55 3.25
N ILE A 77 22.31 -20.59 2.34
CA ILE A 77 21.08 -20.00 1.81
C ILE A 77 20.83 -20.53 0.39
N GLN A 78 19.72 -21.24 0.20
CA GLN A 78 19.16 -21.52 -1.12
C GLN A 78 17.98 -20.58 -1.37
N LEU A 79 18.00 -19.85 -2.48
CA LEU A 79 16.94 -18.91 -2.81
C LEU A 79 15.69 -19.65 -3.33
N SER A 80 14.55 -19.29 -2.78
CA SER A 80 13.24 -19.71 -3.26
C SER A 80 12.89 -19.01 -4.57
N VAL A 81 12.25 -19.75 -5.48
CA VAL A 81 11.78 -19.21 -6.77
C VAL A 81 10.30 -18.84 -6.67
N THR A 82 9.48 -19.73 -6.11
CA THR A 82 8.06 -19.46 -5.85
C THR A 82 7.60 -20.06 -4.52
N HIS A 83 6.52 -19.51 -3.95
CA HIS A 83 5.93 -20.06 -2.71
C HIS A 83 5.36 -21.47 -2.93
N THR A 84 4.72 -21.72 -4.07
CA THR A 84 4.14 -23.04 -4.41
C THR A 84 5.21 -24.14 -4.55
N GLU A 85 6.35 -23.81 -5.16
CA GLU A 85 7.49 -24.73 -5.25
C GLU A 85 8.06 -25.03 -3.87
N THR A 86 8.24 -24.00 -3.02
CA THR A 86 8.68 -24.17 -1.64
C THR A 86 7.74 -25.07 -0.83
N VAL A 87 6.42 -24.86 -0.94
CA VAL A 87 5.41 -25.68 -0.26
C VAL A 87 5.45 -27.13 -0.75
N THR A 88 5.54 -27.36 -2.06
CA THR A 88 5.70 -28.70 -2.64
C THR A 88 6.94 -29.39 -2.07
N ARG A 89 8.07 -28.69 -1.99
CA ARG A 89 9.31 -29.24 -1.41
C ARG A 89 9.16 -29.59 0.06
N ILE A 90 8.47 -28.77 0.85
CA ILE A 90 8.18 -29.06 2.26
C ILE A 90 7.41 -30.39 2.38
N TYR A 91 6.34 -30.59 1.60
CA TYR A 91 5.60 -31.86 1.59
C TYR A 91 6.44 -33.04 1.07
N SER A 92 7.39 -32.80 0.18
CA SER A 92 8.33 -33.80 -0.33
C SER A 92 9.53 -34.07 0.59
N GLY A 93 9.53 -33.55 1.83
CA GLY A 93 10.53 -33.86 2.85
C GLY A 93 11.73 -32.89 2.92
N ALA A 94 11.62 -31.70 2.32
CA ALA A 94 12.68 -30.69 2.40
C ALA A 94 12.92 -30.16 3.83
N THR A 95 12.02 -30.40 4.78
CA THR A 95 12.23 -30.08 6.21
C THR A 95 13.42 -30.79 6.84
N LYS A 96 13.96 -31.84 6.19
CA LYS A 96 15.23 -32.47 6.58
C LYS A 96 16.47 -31.75 6.01
N GLN A 97 16.27 -30.97 4.96
CA GLN A 97 17.33 -30.26 4.21
C GLN A 97 17.48 -28.81 4.65
N PHE A 98 16.42 -28.18 5.15
CA PHE A 98 16.42 -26.79 5.62
C PHE A 98 15.85 -26.68 7.01
N ASP A 99 16.42 -25.74 7.77
CA ASP A 99 16.02 -25.42 9.13
C ASP A 99 15.01 -24.26 9.15
N LEU A 100 15.05 -23.39 8.12
CA LEU A 100 14.14 -22.24 7.98
C LEU A 100 13.65 -22.08 6.53
N PHE A 101 12.37 -21.76 6.38
CA PHE A 101 11.73 -21.44 5.11
C PHE A 101 11.09 -20.06 5.18
N THR A 102 11.15 -19.31 4.08
CA THR A 102 10.37 -18.07 3.92
C THR A 102 9.18 -18.31 3.00
N LEU A 103 7.97 -17.96 3.46
CA LEU A 103 6.72 -18.13 2.71
C LEU A 103 5.78 -16.94 2.94
N GLN A 104 4.89 -16.67 1.99
CA GLN A 104 3.75 -15.78 2.20
C GLN A 104 2.65 -16.45 3.04
N HIS A 105 1.85 -15.60 3.70
CA HIS A 105 0.84 -15.99 4.68
C HIS A 105 -0.21 -17.05 4.26
N PRO A 106 -0.66 -17.18 2.98
CA PRO A 106 -1.74 -18.11 2.63
C PRO A 106 -1.42 -19.59 2.90
N PHE A 107 -0.13 -19.96 2.97
CA PHE A 107 0.30 -21.34 3.16
C PHE A 107 0.48 -21.75 4.62
N ILE A 108 0.65 -20.76 5.52
CA ILE A 108 1.06 -20.99 6.92
C ILE A 108 0.02 -21.83 7.68
N LYS A 109 -1.25 -21.42 7.67
CA LYS A 109 -2.31 -22.10 8.42
C LYS A 109 -2.49 -23.57 8.00
N LYS A 110 -2.30 -23.88 6.71
CA LYS A 110 -2.33 -25.27 6.21
C LYS A 110 -1.13 -26.06 6.70
N LEU A 111 0.09 -25.52 6.57
CA LEU A 111 1.31 -26.20 7.02
C LEU A 111 1.31 -26.45 8.54
N ALA A 112 0.77 -25.52 9.33
CA ALA A 112 0.62 -25.68 10.77
C ALA A 112 -0.36 -26.82 11.11
N ARG A 113 -1.54 -26.82 10.47
CA ARG A 113 -2.56 -27.89 10.62
C ARG A 113 -2.02 -29.26 10.24
N ASP A 114 -1.25 -29.33 9.17
CA ASP A 114 -0.68 -30.57 8.64
C ASP A 114 0.61 -30.97 9.37
N ARG A 115 1.01 -30.22 10.41
CA ARG A 115 2.20 -30.44 11.25
C ARG A 115 3.52 -30.46 10.47
N MET A 116 3.59 -29.68 9.39
CA MET A 116 4.76 -29.55 8.53
C MET A 116 5.76 -28.50 9.02
N ILE A 117 5.33 -27.62 9.93
CA ILE A 117 6.13 -26.54 10.54
C ILE A 117 5.93 -26.52 12.06
N LEU A 118 6.91 -26.00 12.79
CA LEU A 118 6.89 -25.93 14.24
C LEU A 118 6.26 -24.62 14.74
N PRO A 119 5.61 -24.62 15.92
CA PRO A 119 5.22 -23.37 16.57
C PRO A 119 6.46 -22.59 17.00
N ILE A 120 6.34 -21.26 16.99
CA ILE A 120 7.34 -20.31 17.43
C ILE A 120 7.17 -20.09 18.94
N ASP A 121 8.23 -20.37 19.69
CA ASP A 121 8.32 -19.99 21.10
C ASP A 121 8.72 -18.52 21.21
N GLU A 122 7.73 -17.65 21.38
CA GLU A 122 7.91 -16.20 21.46
C GLU A 122 8.84 -15.79 22.61
N SER A 123 8.90 -16.59 23.69
CA SER A 123 9.80 -16.29 24.80
C SER A 123 11.26 -16.26 24.32
N LYS A 124 11.61 -17.08 23.32
CA LYS A 124 12.97 -17.23 22.75
C LYS A 124 13.40 -16.05 21.88
N ILE A 125 12.47 -15.14 21.56
CA ILE A 125 12.68 -14.04 20.63
C ILE A 125 12.39 -12.73 21.36
N PRO A 126 13.32 -12.19 22.18
CA PRO A 126 13.06 -10.98 22.97
C PRO A 126 12.70 -9.77 22.10
N ASN A 127 13.19 -9.73 20.86
CA ASN A 127 12.86 -8.67 19.90
C ASN A 127 11.48 -8.81 19.25
N ILE A 128 10.68 -9.84 19.60
CA ILE A 128 9.33 -10.01 19.05
C ILE A 128 8.38 -8.88 19.45
N ASP A 129 8.66 -8.23 20.57
CA ASP A 129 7.92 -7.05 21.04
C ASP A 129 8.10 -5.82 20.13
N ASN A 130 9.07 -5.84 19.21
CA ASN A 130 9.27 -4.76 18.23
C ASN A 130 8.35 -4.87 17.00
N LEU A 131 7.56 -5.95 16.86
CA LEU A 131 6.60 -6.10 15.77
C LEU A 131 5.37 -5.22 16.01
N TYR A 132 4.81 -4.65 14.94
CA TYR A 132 3.50 -3.98 15.01
C TYR A 132 2.41 -4.97 15.47
N ASP A 133 1.48 -4.50 16.30
CA ASP A 133 0.40 -5.34 16.86
C ASP A 133 -0.37 -6.14 15.81
N HIS A 134 -0.69 -5.51 14.68
CA HIS A 134 -1.47 -6.12 13.59
C HIS A 134 -0.71 -7.21 12.80
N VAL A 135 0.62 -7.27 12.89
CA VAL A 135 1.44 -8.32 12.26
C VAL A 135 2.03 -9.31 13.26
N ARG A 136 1.99 -9.03 14.57
CA ARG A 136 2.58 -9.91 15.57
C ARG A 136 1.83 -11.24 15.72
N ARG A 137 0.50 -11.19 15.83
CA ARG A 137 -0.38 -12.38 15.99
C ARG A 137 -1.62 -12.35 15.09
N PRO A 138 -1.48 -12.23 13.76
CA PRO A 138 -2.62 -12.27 12.86
C PRO A 138 -3.23 -13.68 12.81
N GLU A 139 -4.53 -13.78 12.57
CA GLU A 139 -5.27 -15.06 12.61
C GLU A 139 -4.68 -16.15 11.69
N TRP A 140 -4.12 -15.76 10.55
CA TRP A 140 -3.51 -16.68 9.59
C TRP A 140 -2.18 -17.28 10.06
N ALA A 141 -1.50 -16.65 11.02
CA ALA A 141 -0.26 -17.14 11.62
C ALA A 141 -0.51 -18.02 12.86
N MET A 142 -1.76 -18.07 13.34
CA MET A 142 -2.13 -18.78 14.55
C MET A 142 -2.81 -20.11 14.24
N HIS A 143 -2.45 -21.15 14.97
CA HIS A 143 -3.14 -22.44 14.96
C HIS A 143 -3.14 -23.04 16.38
N GLU A 144 -4.31 -23.45 16.87
CA GLU A 144 -4.48 -24.01 18.23
C GLU A 144 -3.87 -23.12 19.33
N GLY A 145 -4.02 -21.80 19.20
CA GLY A 145 -3.51 -20.82 20.16
C GLY A 145 -1.99 -20.57 20.12
N ARG A 146 -1.25 -21.19 19.18
CA ARG A 146 0.20 -21.02 19.01
C ARG A 146 0.53 -20.26 17.74
N LEU A 147 1.61 -19.47 17.78
CA LEU A 147 2.15 -18.74 16.63
C LEU A 147 3.00 -19.67 15.77
N TYR A 148 2.84 -19.65 14.45
CA TYR A 148 3.59 -20.49 13.51
C TYR A 148 4.38 -19.71 12.44
N ALA A 149 4.28 -18.38 12.41
CA ALA A 149 5.04 -17.55 11.49
C ALA A 149 5.42 -16.20 12.11
N LEU A 150 6.68 -15.79 11.92
CA LEU A 150 7.19 -14.48 12.31
C LEU A 150 7.12 -13.52 11.13
N ASN A 151 6.36 -12.44 11.25
CA ASN A 151 6.26 -11.41 10.22
C ASN A 151 7.48 -10.49 10.23
N TYR A 152 8.40 -10.68 9.30
CA TYR A 152 9.61 -9.84 9.18
C TYR A 152 9.54 -8.81 8.04
N LEU A 153 8.58 -8.95 7.11
CA LEU A 153 8.24 -7.97 6.10
C LEU A 153 6.76 -8.07 5.75
N TRP A 154 6.20 -6.97 5.23
CA TRP A 154 4.82 -6.90 4.76
C TRP A 154 4.71 -5.89 3.62
N GLY A 155 3.64 -6.01 2.84
CA GLY A 155 3.36 -5.16 1.70
C GLY A 155 1.99 -5.49 1.13
N TYR A 156 1.59 -4.75 0.11
CA TYR A 156 0.36 -4.99 -0.65
C TYR A 156 0.73 -5.42 -2.07
N GLU A 157 0.00 -6.40 -2.59
CA GLU A 157 0.04 -6.73 -4.01
C GLU A 157 -1.17 -6.06 -4.66
N SER A 158 -1.01 -5.49 -5.86
CA SER A 158 -2.18 -4.97 -6.57
C SER A 158 -3.03 -6.16 -7.01
N ASP A 159 -4.32 -6.15 -6.67
CA ASP A 159 -5.28 -7.15 -7.12
C ASP A 159 -5.61 -7.08 -8.63
N LEU A 160 -4.75 -6.43 -9.45
CA LEU A 160 -4.92 -6.26 -10.89
C LEU A 160 -5.21 -7.57 -11.61
N GLY A 161 -4.61 -8.68 -11.16
CA GLY A 161 -4.88 -10.01 -11.72
C GLY A 161 -6.34 -10.45 -11.50
N GLU A 162 -6.86 -10.29 -10.29
CA GLU A 162 -8.24 -10.65 -9.95
C GLU A 162 -9.25 -9.66 -10.54
N VAL A 163 -8.93 -8.37 -10.55
CA VAL A 163 -9.73 -7.34 -11.21
C VAL A 163 -9.83 -7.63 -12.72
N LYS A 164 -8.72 -7.98 -13.37
CA LYS A 164 -8.70 -8.37 -14.79
C LYS A 164 -9.59 -9.59 -15.04
N LYS A 165 -9.43 -10.67 -14.26
CA LYS A 165 -10.28 -11.87 -14.37
C LYS A 165 -11.76 -11.54 -14.21
N PHE A 166 -12.10 -10.73 -13.21
CA PHE A 166 -13.46 -10.29 -12.97
C PHE A 166 -14.02 -9.52 -14.18
N LEU A 167 -13.30 -8.51 -14.68
CA LEU A 167 -13.76 -7.69 -15.81
C LEU A 167 -13.92 -8.53 -17.09
N ILE A 168 -12.98 -9.43 -17.39
CA ILE A 168 -13.08 -10.37 -18.52
C ILE A 168 -14.33 -11.25 -18.38
N ALA A 169 -14.56 -11.85 -17.21
CA ALA A 169 -15.72 -12.70 -16.96
C ALA A 169 -17.07 -11.95 -17.07
N LYS A 170 -17.07 -10.61 -16.94
CA LYS A 170 -18.24 -9.75 -17.11
C LYS A 170 -18.39 -9.17 -18.51
N LYS A 171 -17.46 -9.39 -19.46
CA LYS A 171 -17.53 -8.82 -20.82
C LYS A 171 -18.82 -9.16 -21.56
N LYS A 172 -19.39 -10.34 -21.36
CA LYS A 172 -20.69 -10.72 -21.92
C LYS A 172 -21.86 -9.79 -21.53
N ASN A 173 -21.71 -9.02 -20.46
CA ASN A 173 -22.68 -8.03 -20.01
C ASN A 173 -22.35 -6.60 -20.50
N ILE A 174 -21.19 -6.39 -21.14
CA ILE A 174 -20.72 -5.09 -21.60
C ILE A 174 -20.99 -4.99 -23.09
N ARG A 175 -21.96 -4.15 -23.47
CA ARG A 175 -22.33 -3.93 -24.88
C ARG A 175 -21.21 -3.25 -25.68
N THR A 176 -20.63 -2.20 -25.11
CA THR A 176 -19.55 -1.41 -25.72
C THR A 176 -18.81 -0.62 -24.63
N MET A 177 -17.63 -0.11 -24.97
CA MET A 177 -16.85 0.82 -24.16
C MET A 177 -16.74 2.14 -24.93
N TRP A 178 -17.49 3.14 -24.47
CA TRP A 178 -17.50 4.45 -25.12
C TRP A 178 -16.22 5.23 -24.84
N THR A 179 -15.88 6.15 -25.75
CA THR A 179 -14.65 6.96 -25.68
C THR A 179 -14.94 8.45 -25.56
N THR A 180 -16.09 8.91 -26.05
CA THR A 180 -16.46 10.32 -26.03
C THR A 180 -17.75 10.55 -25.25
N TYR A 181 -17.90 11.78 -24.73
CA TYR A 181 -19.12 12.21 -24.05
C TYR A 181 -20.36 12.06 -24.95
N ALA A 182 -20.24 12.50 -26.22
CA ALA A 182 -21.35 12.46 -27.17
C ALA A 182 -21.78 11.03 -27.52
N GLU A 183 -20.82 10.12 -27.68
CA GLU A 183 -21.08 8.69 -27.88
C GLU A 183 -21.86 8.10 -26.70
N ALA A 184 -21.41 8.33 -25.46
CA ALA A 184 -22.10 7.82 -24.27
C ALA A 184 -23.54 8.33 -24.14
N VAL A 185 -23.77 9.63 -24.39
CA VAL A 185 -25.12 10.22 -24.39
C VAL A 185 -25.99 9.60 -25.48
N ASN A 186 -25.44 9.39 -26.68
CA ASN A 186 -26.17 8.77 -27.79
C ASN A 186 -26.56 7.32 -27.49
N LEU A 187 -25.68 6.53 -26.88
CA LEU A 187 -25.95 5.14 -26.50
C LEU A 187 -27.12 5.02 -25.50
N LEU A 188 -27.23 5.97 -24.57
CA LEU A 188 -28.38 6.05 -23.65
C LEU A 188 -29.64 6.55 -24.38
N ARG A 189 -29.50 7.58 -25.22
CA ARG A 189 -30.64 8.16 -25.96
C ARG A 189 -31.28 7.17 -26.92
N SER A 190 -30.47 6.37 -27.62
CA SER A 190 -30.95 5.34 -28.55
C SER A 190 -31.45 4.08 -27.86
N GLU A 191 -31.34 4.01 -26.52
CA GLU A 191 -31.62 2.83 -25.71
C GLU A 191 -30.76 1.60 -26.10
N GLU A 192 -29.61 1.80 -26.76
CA GLU A 192 -28.67 0.71 -27.06
C GLU A 192 -28.05 0.11 -25.79
N VAL A 193 -27.97 0.90 -24.71
CA VAL A 193 -27.55 0.43 -23.38
C VAL A 193 -28.54 0.85 -22.30
N HIS A 194 -28.81 -0.07 -21.37
CA HIS A 194 -29.66 0.20 -20.20
C HIS A 194 -28.96 1.03 -19.11
N ALA A 195 -27.64 0.90 -19.02
CA ALA A 195 -26.81 1.58 -18.03
C ALA A 195 -25.38 1.74 -18.56
N LEU A 196 -24.71 2.80 -18.13
CA LEU A 196 -23.28 3.02 -18.35
C LEU A 196 -22.65 3.73 -17.15
N TRP A 197 -21.34 3.57 -16.99
CA TRP A 197 -20.56 4.52 -16.20
C TRP A 197 -20.50 5.84 -16.97
N GLY A 198 -20.77 6.95 -16.31
CA GLY A 198 -20.79 8.27 -16.93
C GLY A 198 -20.92 9.38 -15.89
N TRP A 199 -20.88 10.63 -16.34
CA TRP A 199 -20.95 11.79 -15.45
C TRP A 199 -22.37 12.29 -15.27
N LEU A 200 -22.66 12.91 -14.12
CA LEU A 200 -23.97 13.48 -13.78
C LEU A 200 -24.59 14.35 -14.90
N PRO A 201 -23.85 15.21 -15.61
CA PRO A 201 -24.42 16.02 -16.69
C PRO A 201 -25.03 15.22 -17.84
N MET A 202 -24.56 13.99 -18.10
CA MET A 202 -25.12 13.13 -19.15
C MET A 202 -26.57 12.75 -18.83
N ALA A 203 -26.84 12.39 -17.57
CA ALA A 203 -28.19 12.13 -17.11
C ALA A 203 -29.03 13.42 -17.09
N THR A 204 -28.44 14.55 -16.69
CA THR A 204 -29.12 15.85 -16.67
C THR A 204 -29.53 16.31 -18.07
N SER A 205 -28.67 16.20 -19.08
CA SER A 205 -29.01 16.60 -20.46
C SER A 205 -30.15 15.77 -21.02
N LEU A 206 -30.11 14.44 -20.82
CA LEU A 206 -31.17 13.55 -21.30
C LEU A 206 -32.51 13.78 -20.56
N ARG A 207 -32.49 14.13 -19.26
CA ARG A 207 -33.71 14.54 -18.54
C ARG A 207 -34.33 15.81 -19.11
N LYS A 208 -33.52 16.78 -19.53
CA LYS A 208 -34.01 18.02 -20.17
C LYS A 208 -34.67 17.74 -21.53
N GLU A 209 -34.26 16.67 -22.20
CA GLU A 209 -34.90 16.15 -23.42
C GLU A 209 -36.19 15.34 -23.13
N GLY A 210 -36.56 15.16 -21.86
CA GLY A 210 -37.76 14.43 -21.44
C GLY A 210 -37.56 12.93 -21.19
N LEU A 211 -36.32 12.43 -21.28
CA LEU A 211 -36.03 11.01 -21.01
C LEU A 211 -35.96 10.73 -19.51
N ARG A 212 -36.45 9.55 -19.11
CA ARG A 212 -36.47 9.09 -17.71
C ARG A 212 -35.11 8.54 -17.27
N MET A 213 -34.15 9.43 -17.03
CA MET A 213 -32.81 9.04 -16.56
C MET A 213 -32.65 9.20 -15.04
N SER A 214 -31.95 8.24 -14.43
CA SER A 214 -31.52 8.29 -13.03
C SER A 214 -30.00 8.17 -12.95
N TYR A 215 -29.40 8.77 -11.91
CA TYR A 215 -27.97 8.66 -11.62
C TYR A 215 -27.78 7.90 -10.32
N ALA A 216 -26.98 6.83 -10.34
CA ALA A 216 -26.77 5.96 -9.19
C ALA A 216 -25.35 6.14 -8.61
N PHE A 217 -25.26 6.24 -7.29
CA PHE A 217 -23.99 6.19 -6.56
C PHE A 217 -23.75 4.76 -6.05
N PRO A 218 -22.58 4.17 -6.30
CA PRO A 218 -22.26 2.83 -5.80
C PRO A 218 -22.12 2.84 -4.27
N LYS A 219 -22.57 1.76 -3.61
CA LYS A 219 -22.47 1.60 -2.15
C LYS A 219 -21.02 1.51 -1.66
N GLU A 220 -20.12 1.10 -2.54
CA GLU A 220 -18.68 1.00 -2.33
C GLU A 220 -17.98 2.36 -2.34
N LYS A 221 -18.72 3.47 -2.58
CA LYS A 221 -18.30 4.85 -2.77
C LYS A 221 -18.01 5.24 -4.23
N PRO A 222 -18.46 6.42 -4.69
CA PRO A 222 -18.11 6.92 -6.02
C PRO A 222 -16.66 7.38 -6.11
N ILE A 223 -16.18 7.48 -7.34
CA ILE A 223 -14.94 8.17 -7.67
C ILE A 223 -15.25 9.65 -7.83
N MET A 224 -14.49 10.51 -7.15
CA MET A 224 -14.56 11.96 -7.22
C MET A 224 -13.35 12.50 -7.99
N TRP A 225 -13.59 13.51 -8.82
CA TRP A 225 -12.57 14.19 -9.60
C TRP A 225 -12.69 15.70 -9.43
N PHE A 226 -11.59 16.40 -9.67
CA PHE A 226 -11.55 17.86 -9.68
C PHE A 226 -11.01 18.33 -11.02
N THR A 227 -11.70 19.28 -11.63
CA THR A 227 -11.20 19.98 -12.82
C THR A 227 -10.56 21.28 -12.35
N ASN A 228 -9.30 21.49 -12.73
CA ASN A 228 -8.51 22.61 -12.24
C ASN A 228 -8.03 23.45 -13.41
N TYR A 229 -8.05 24.77 -13.25
CA TYR A 229 -7.25 25.66 -14.08
C TYR A 229 -5.79 25.59 -13.64
N ILE A 230 -4.89 25.43 -14.60
CA ILE A 230 -3.44 25.45 -14.37
C ILE A 230 -2.89 26.60 -15.20
N VAL A 231 -2.12 27.48 -14.56
CA VAL A 231 -1.53 28.64 -15.23
C VAL A 231 -0.16 28.26 -15.77
N SER A 232 0.05 28.50 -17.07
CA SER A 232 1.36 28.31 -17.69
C SER A 232 2.40 29.24 -17.07
N LYS A 233 3.56 28.68 -16.73
CA LYS A 233 4.70 29.45 -16.18
C LYS A 233 5.21 30.53 -17.14
N ASP A 234 4.98 30.37 -18.44
CA ASP A 234 5.49 31.25 -19.50
C ASP A 234 4.43 32.23 -20.02
N SER A 235 3.26 32.32 -19.36
CA SER A 235 2.17 33.21 -19.78
C SER A 235 2.61 34.68 -19.80
N GLN A 236 2.42 35.35 -20.93
CA GLN A 236 2.71 36.78 -21.10
C GLN A 236 1.53 37.69 -20.74
N VAL A 237 0.39 37.10 -20.33
CA VAL A 237 -0.88 37.81 -20.08
C VAL A 237 -1.45 37.50 -18.70
N LEU A 238 -0.59 37.35 -17.70
CA LEU A 238 -0.96 36.99 -16.33
C LEU A 238 -2.09 37.86 -15.73
N PRO A 239 -2.12 39.20 -15.89
CA PRO A 239 -3.23 40.00 -15.37
C PRO A 239 -4.60 39.57 -15.93
N THR A 240 -4.66 39.25 -17.23
CA THR A 240 -5.88 38.73 -17.86
C THR A 240 -6.23 37.35 -17.34
N VAL A 241 -5.25 36.46 -17.16
CA VAL A 241 -5.46 35.13 -16.56
C VAL A 241 -6.08 35.27 -15.17
N TRP A 242 -5.53 36.12 -14.31
CA TRP A 242 -6.06 36.33 -12.96
C TRP A 242 -7.48 36.90 -12.97
N THR A 243 -7.75 37.84 -13.87
CA THR A 243 -9.08 38.41 -14.06
C THR A 243 -10.08 37.33 -14.49
N PHE A 244 -9.69 36.45 -15.43
CA PHE A 244 -10.51 35.34 -15.88
C PHE A 244 -10.77 34.31 -14.76
N LEU A 245 -9.73 33.89 -14.02
CA LEU A 245 -9.91 32.96 -12.90
C LEU A 245 -10.82 33.53 -11.82
N ASN A 246 -10.71 34.83 -11.52
CA ASN A 246 -11.62 35.51 -10.61
C ASN A 246 -13.07 35.53 -11.16
N TYR A 247 -13.27 35.80 -12.44
CA TYR A 247 -14.60 35.75 -13.07
C TYR A 247 -15.23 34.34 -12.97
N ASN A 248 -14.46 33.27 -13.12
CA ASN A 248 -14.95 31.89 -12.98
C ASN A 248 -15.44 31.56 -11.56
N LEU A 249 -15.10 32.37 -10.55
CA LEU A 249 -15.61 32.24 -9.18
C LEU A 249 -16.84 33.13 -8.90
N SER A 250 -17.28 33.92 -9.89
CA SER A 250 -18.43 34.84 -9.77
C SER A 250 -19.78 34.12 -9.70
N ASP A 251 -20.83 34.85 -9.30
CA ASP A 251 -22.23 34.38 -9.36
C ASP A 251 -22.62 33.91 -10.76
N SER A 252 -22.35 34.74 -11.76
CA SER A 252 -22.78 34.53 -13.14
C SER A 252 -22.28 33.20 -13.68
N PHE A 253 -20.97 32.95 -13.53
CA PHE A 253 -20.38 31.72 -14.02
C PHE A 253 -20.82 30.51 -13.20
N THR A 254 -20.81 30.63 -11.87
CA THR A 254 -21.27 29.58 -10.95
C THR A 254 -22.68 29.12 -11.30
N MET A 255 -23.62 30.06 -11.48
CA MET A 255 -25.02 29.75 -11.76
C MET A 255 -25.26 29.25 -13.17
N SER A 256 -24.54 29.76 -14.17
CA SER A 256 -24.62 29.23 -15.55
C SER A 256 -24.31 27.73 -15.58
N MET A 257 -23.14 27.34 -15.03
CA MET A 257 -22.72 25.92 -15.02
C MET A 257 -23.69 25.03 -14.22
N THR A 258 -24.23 25.55 -13.12
CA THR A 258 -25.18 24.83 -12.27
C THR A 258 -26.51 24.59 -13.00
N ASN A 259 -27.06 25.62 -13.63
CA ASN A 259 -28.38 25.55 -14.27
C ASN A 259 -28.33 24.69 -15.55
N ASP A 260 -27.22 24.74 -16.27
CA ASP A 260 -27.08 24.03 -17.53
C ASP A 260 -26.74 22.54 -17.34
N PHE A 261 -25.93 22.21 -16.33
CA PHE A 261 -25.33 20.86 -16.21
C PHE A 261 -25.47 20.20 -14.85
N ASP A 262 -26.09 20.86 -13.85
CA ASP A 262 -26.13 20.42 -12.45
C ASP A 262 -24.73 20.22 -11.85
N TYR A 263 -23.71 20.91 -12.37
CA TYR A 263 -22.35 20.75 -11.87
C TYR A 263 -22.19 21.31 -10.45
N ARG A 264 -21.38 20.61 -9.66
CA ARG A 264 -20.87 21.09 -8.37
C ARG A 264 -19.67 21.99 -8.65
N MET A 265 -19.76 23.24 -8.25
CA MET A 265 -18.74 24.25 -8.52
C MET A 265 -17.71 24.28 -7.39
N GLY A 266 -16.48 24.70 -7.70
CA GLY A 266 -15.45 24.94 -6.67
C GLY A 266 -15.74 26.15 -5.77
N SER A 267 -16.74 26.96 -6.14
CA SER A 267 -17.19 28.14 -5.39
C SER A 267 -18.37 27.79 -4.49
N SER A 268 -18.32 28.16 -3.22
CA SER A 268 -19.42 27.94 -2.25
C SER A 268 -20.67 28.79 -2.52
N ARG A 269 -20.62 29.67 -3.53
CA ARG A 269 -21.72 30.58 -3.88
C ARG A 269 -23.01 29.85 -4.24
N GLN A 270 -22.95 28.64 -4.80
CA GLN A 270 -24.15 27.81 -5.06
C GLN A 270 -25.03 27.66 -3.82
N LEU A 271 -24.43 27.50 -2.64
CA LEU A 271 -25.15 27.32 -1.37
C LEU A 271 -25.92 28.57 -0.92
N LYS A 272 -25.55 29.75 -1.43
CA LYS A 272 -26.21 31.02 -1.12
C LYS A 272 -27.23 31.44 -2.17
N LEU A 273 -27.06 30.98 -3.41
CA LEU A 273 -27.87 31.41 -4.56
C LEU A 273 -29.01 30.45 -4.89
N LEU A 274 -28.89 29.18 -4.52
CA LEU A 274 -29.90 28.16 -4.78
C LEU A 274 -30.90 28.07 -3.63
N PRO A 275 -32.19 27.79 -3.91
CA PRO A 275 -33.15 27.47 -2.87
C PRO A 275 -32.78 26.15 -2.17
N PRO A 276 -33.10 25.98 -0.86
CA PRO A 276 -32.73 24.79 -0.09
C PRO A 276 -33.10 23.45 -0.74
N GLU A 277 -34.28 23.38 -1.36
CA GLU A 277 -34.72 22.16 -2.03
C GLU A 277 -33.86 21.80 -3.24
N ARG A 278 -33.36 22.81 -3.96
CA ARG A 278 -32.46 22.60 -5.08
C ARG A 278 -31.08 22.14 -4.59
N ILE A 279 -30.57 22.72 -3.50
CA ILE A 279 -29.31 22.31 -2.85
C ILE A 279 -29.37 20.81 -2.50
N LYS A 280 -30.47 20.37 -1.88
CA LYS A 280 -30.70 18.96 -1.55
C LYS A 280 -30.82 18.09 -2.79
N GLN A 281 -31.57 18.53 -3.80
CA GLN A 281 -31.78 17.78 -5.05
C GLN A 281 -30.48 17.45 -5.79
N ILE A 282 -29.51 18.37 -5.81
CA ILE A 282 -28.20 18.16 -6.47
C ILE A 282 -27.11 17.64 -5.51
N GLY A 283 -27.47 17.38 -4.25
CA GLY A 283 -26.60 16.79 -3.23
C GLY A 283 -25.47 17.72 -2.79
N LEU A 284 -25.78 19.00 -2.55
CA LEU A 284 -24.85 20.00 -2.01
C LEU A 284 -25.10 20.30 -0.52
N ASP A 285 -26.11 19.68 0.10
CA ASP A 285 -26.53 19.89 1.49
C ASP A 285 -25.57 19.28 2.54
N ASN A 286 -24.70 18.34 2.13
CA ASN A 286 -23.67 17.77 3.02
C ASN A 286 -22.36 17.44 2.27
N ILE A 287 -21.68 18.47 1.79
CA ILE A 287 -20.39 18.34 1.07
C ILE A 287 -19.32 17.58 1.88
N PRO A 288 -19.11 17.83 3.20
CA PRO A 288 -18.09 17.11 3.96
C PRO A 288 -18.30 15.59 3.97
N GLU A 289 -19.55 15.15 4.14
CA GLU A 289 -19.87 13.72 4.12
C GLU A 289 -19.72 13.13 2.71
N LEU A 290 -20.11 13.88 1.66
CA LEU A 290 -19.89 13.47 0.27
C LEU A 290 -18.41 13.23 -0.03
N VAL A 291 -17.53 14.14 0.42
CA VAL A 291 -16.08 14.03 0.23
C VAL A 291 -15.52 12.83 1.01
N LYS A 292 -15.91 12.65 2.27
CA LYS A 292 -15.48 11.52 3.11
C LYS A 292 -15.92 10.17 2.55
N ASN A 293 -17.09 10.13 1.88
CA ASN A 293 -17.65 8.94 1.26
C ASN A 293 -17.34 8.82 -0.23
N SER A 294 -16.24 9.40 -0.70
CA SER A 294 -15.78 9.25 -2.09
C SER A 294 -14.31 8.84 -2.14
N TYR A 295 -13.89 8.21 -3.24
CA TYR A 295 -12.48 8.05 -3.57
C TYR A 295 -12.03 9.17 -4.49
N THR A 296 -11.05 9.98 -4.08
CA THR A 296 -10.43 10.94 -4.99
C THR A 296 -9.65 10.17 -6.06
N TYR A 297 -9.91 10.48 -7.32
CA TYR A 297 -9.19 9.90 -8.44
C TYR A 297 -7.71 10.32 -8.39
N LEU A 298 -6.84 9.33 -8.25
CA LEU A 298 -5.39 9.50 -8.24
C LEU A 298 -4.77 8.52 -9.24
N LEU A 299 -3.63 8.90 -9.83
CA LEU A 299 -2.86 7.97 -10.64
C LEU A 299 -2.24 6.89 -9.74
N PRO A 300 -2.31 5.61 -10.13
CA PRO A 300 -1.65 4.55 -9.38
C PRO A 300 -0.12 4.61 -9.56
N ASP A 301 0.62 4.16 -8.54
CA ASP A 301 2.10 4.13 -8.56
C ASP A 301 2.68 3.27 -9.70
N ARG A 302 1.94 2.24 -10.13
CA ARG A 302 2.32 1.32 -11.22
C ARG A 302 1.41 1.49 -12.45
N LEU A 303 1.29 2.72 -12.94
CA LEU A 303 0.40 3.06 -14.05
C LEU A 303 0.61 2.18 -15.30
N ASP A 304 1.86 1.83 -15.59
CA ASP A 304 2.23 0.88 -16.66
C ASP A 304 1.48 -0.45 -16.53
N LYS A 305 1.45 -1.03 -15.33
CA LYS A 305 0.76 -2.31 -15.07
C LYS A 305 -0.76 -2.20 -15.20
N TYR A 306 -1.34 -1.05 -14.84
CA TYR A 306 -2.77 -0.81 -15.05
C TYR A 306 -3.10 -0.68 -16.54
N VAL A 307 -2.26 -0.01 -17.32
CA VAL A 307 -2.41 0.11 -18.77
C VAL A 307 -2.29 -1.25 -19.47
N GLU A 308 -1.27 -2.04 -19.13
CA GLU A 308 -1.10 -3.42 -19.62
C GLU A 308 -2.34 -4.27 -19.30
N ALA A 309 -2.77 -4.29 -18.04
CA ALA A 309 -3.94 -5.07 -17.62
C ALA A 309 -5.22 -4.63 -18.34
N TRP A 310 -5.44 -3.33 -18.54
CA TRP A 310 -6.61 -2.82 -19.25
C TRP A 310 -6.59 -3.16 -20.74
N ALA A 311 -5.42 -3.14 -21.38
CA ALA A 311 -5.27 -3.58 -22.77
C ALA A 311 -5.66 -5.06 -22.93
N GLU A 312 -5.22 -5.93 -22.01
CA GLU A 312 -5.61 -7.34 -22.00
C GLU A 312 -7.12 -7.53 -21.79
N VAL A 313 -7.74 -6.80 -20.85
CA VAL A 313 -9.20 -6.83 -20.65
C VAL A 313 -9.93 -6.49 -21.95
N LYS A 314 -9.49 -5.45 -22.67
CA LYS A 314 -10.11 -5.05 -23.93
C LYS A 314 -9.93 -6.11 -25.03
N ALA A 315 -8.77 -6.75 -25.11
CA ALA A 315 -8.45 -7.74 -26.13
C ALA A 315 -9.06 -9.13 -25.89
N ALA A 316 -9.40 -9.48 -24.64
CA ALA A 316 -10.00 -10.77 -24.31
C ALA A 316 -11.33 -11.01 -25.06
N ALA A 317 -11.59 -12.25 -25.48
CA ALA A 317 -12.85 -12.63 -26.10
C ALA A 317 -14.00 -12.66 -25.09
#